data_AF-A0A1B0AVA1-F1
#
_entry.id   AF-A0A1B0AVA1-F1
#
_cell.length_a   1.000
_cell.length_b   1.000
_cell.length_c   1.000
_cell.angle_alpha   90.00
_cell.angle_beta   90.00
_cell.angle_gamma   90.00
#
_symmetry.space_group_name_H-M   'P 1'
#
loop_
_entity.id
_entity.type
_entity.pdbx_description
1 polymer ?
#
loop_
_entity_poly.entity_id
_entity_poly.type
_entity_poly.pdbx_seq_one_letter_code
_entity_poly.pdbx_strand_id
1 'polypeptide(L)'
;MLLSSLSKSCLSQRNCKFLQKFIPITQQLGLTRHEHKMPKHLENMLEEKEKPNFAHMVQYYYHAAACLMEPNLVKELEKKYPRADNKWRQGRVAAILKFIGAVSCCIEVTFPLYKTDGTYELITGYRAHHCRHRLPELMLYMEEKKTIKGFPNATEKEGGLLGEKCDILMPCATQMVLTKENAEKVQAKILLEGANGPVTPAADQILRKKNVLMIPDMYCNAGGVTVSYFEFLKNLNHVSYGKMTAKRESSVIREMLESISQSLKQTIEPTKKLEILRDCNSEAAIVDSGLQTVMEAAGQGIKETCNEYSLCNDLRTAANIFSINKIFSGLESSGISQ
;
A
#
# COMPACT_ATOMS: atom_id res chain seq x y z
N MET A 1 -37.65 -23.56 -36.52
CA MET A 1 -38.52 -22.57 -37.22
C MET A 1 -39.28 -21.70 -36.21
N LEU A 2 -38.60 -21.06 -35.23
CA LEU A 2 -39.22 -20.08 -34.31
C LEU A 2 -38.22 -19.20 -33.50
N LEU A 3 -36.92 -19.19 -33.84
CA LEU A 3 -35.91 -18.31 -33.20
C LEU A 3 -35.08 -17.49 -34.20
N SER A 4 -35.44 -17.51 -35.49
CA SER A 4 -34.78 -16.72 -36.54
C SER A 4 -35.56 -15.47 -36.96
N SER A 5 -36.70 -15.18 -36.34
CA SER A 5 -37.62 -14.09 -36.73
C SER A 5 -37.66 -12.90 -35.77
N LEU A 6 -36.90 -12.91 -34.66
CA LEU A 6 -36.90 -11.82 -33.67
C LEU A 6 -35.75 -10.80 -33.80
N SER A 7 -34.92 -10.87 -34.86
CA SER A 7 -33.79 -9.94 -35.04
C SER A 7 -34.04 -8.78 -36.02
N LYS A 8 -35.27 -8.59 -36.52
CA LYS A 8 -35.52 -7.64 -37.62
C LYS A 8 -36.52 -6.49 -37.39
N SER A 9 -37.08 -6.29 -36.19
CA SER A 9 -38.15 -5.28 -36.02
C SER A 9 -37.87 -4.05 -35.14
N CYS A 10 -36.72 -3.89 -34.47
CA CYS A 10 -36.56 -2.79 -33.50
C CYS A 10 -35.31 -1.91 -33.61
N LEU A 11 -34.68 -1.80 -34.78
CA LEU A 11 -33.67 -0.76 -35.03
C LEU A 11 -33.97 -0.06 -36.35
N SER A 12 -34.97 0.82 -36.32
CA SER A 12 -35.20 1.77 -37.41
C SER A 12 -33.95 2.66 -37.57
N GLN A 13 -33.60 2.90 -38.83
CA GLN A 13 -32.38 3.57 -39.31
C GLN A 13 -32.19 5.04 -38.87
N ARG A 14 -32.85 5.53 -37.82
CA ARG A 14 -32.77 6.94 -37.40
C ARG A 14 -31.75 7.25 -36.31
N ASN A 15 -31.17 6.27 -35.61
CA ASN A 15 -30.23 6.54 -34.51
C ASN A 15 -28.73 6.26 -34.78
N CYS A 16 -28.35 5.75 -35.96
CA CYS A 16 -26.94 5.46 -36.26
C CYS A 16 -26.07 6.70 -36.61
N LYS A 17 -26.65 7.89 -36.82
CA LYS A 17 -25.87 9.11 -37.11
C LYS A 17 -25.39 9.86 -35.86
N PHE A 18 -25.99 9.62 -34.70
CA PHE A 18 -25.58 10.27 -33.45
C PHE A 18 -24.38 9.55 -32.81
N LEU A 19 -24.34 8.21 -32.92
CA LEU A 19 -23.26 7.38 -32.37
C LEU A 19 -21.94 7.47 -33.16
N GLN A 20 -21.98 7.88 -34.43
CA GLN A 20 -20.76 8.11 -35.22
C GLN A 20 -20.01 9.41 -34.86
N LYS A 21 -20.62 10.34 -34.12
CA LYS A 21 -19.95 11.58 -33.68
C LYS A 21 -19.08 11.41 -32.41
N PHE A 22 -19.21 10.28 -31.70
CA PHE A 22 -18.46 10.01 -30.46
C PHE A 22 -17.30 9.02 -30.63
N ILE A 23 -16.94 8.66 -31.87
CA ILE A 23 -15.76 7.84 -32.13
C ILE A 23 -14.78 8.62 -33.01
N PRO A 24 -13.82 9.32 -32.40
CA PRO A 24 -12.46 9.35 -32.90
C PRO A 24 -11.61 8.41 -32.03
N ILE A 25 -10.65 7.72 -32.65
CA ILE A 25 -9.73 6.73 -32.06
C ILE A 25 -10.24 5.28 -32.09
N THR A 26 -10.73 4.86 -33.26
CA THR A 26 -10.30 3.55 -33.80
C THR A 26 -9.27 3.80 -34.89
N GLN A 27 -8.15 4.44 -34.52
CA GLN A 27 -6.91 4.10 -35.20
C GLN A 27 -6.68 2.60 -34.93
N GLN A 28 -6.47 1.85 -36.00
CA GLN A 28 -6.05 0.45 -35.96
C GLN A 28 -4.96 0.28 -34.90
N LEU A 29 -5.31 -0.25 -33.73
CA LEU A 29 -4.35 -0.77 -32.77
C LEU A 29 -3.81 -2.06 -33.38
N GLY A 30 -2.85 -1.92 -34.29
CA GLY A 30 -1.88 -2.97 -34.52
C GLY A 30 -1.21 -3.26 -33.18
N LEU A 31 -1.67 -4.32 -32.49
CA LEU A 31 -1.07 -4.81 -31.26
C LEU A 31 0.23 -5.54 -31.60
N THR A 32 1.20 -4.76 -32.04
CA THR A 32 2.63 -5.06 -31.92
C THR A 32 3.15 -4.08 -30.90
N ARG A 33 3.37 -4.53 -29.66
CA ARG A 33 3.98 -3.67 -28.65
C ARG A 33 5.10 -4.41 -27.91
N HIS A 34 6.18 -3.65 -27.76
CA HIS A 34 7.39 -3.89 -26.97
C HIS A 34 7.19 -3.54 -25.49
N GLU A 35 8.15 -3.95 -24.65
CA GLU A 35 8.32 -3.71 -23.21
C GLU A 35 7.61 -2.45 -22.65
N HIS A 36 7.08 -2.57 -21.44
CA HIS A 36 6.53 -1.49 -20.63
C HIS A 36 7.50 -0.32 -20.56
N LYS A 37 6.99 0.88 -20.85
CA LYS A 37 7.78 2.11 -20.88
C LYS A 37 7.16 3.13 -19.94
N MET A 38 8.01 3.96 -19.36
CA MET A 38 7.60 5.15 -18.63
C MET A 38 6.71 6.03 -19.54
N PRO A 39 5.53 6.46 -19.09
CA PRO A 39 4.72 7.42 -19.83
C PRO A 39 5.47 8.76 -20.02
N LYS A 40 5.38 9.36 -21.22
CA LYS A 40 6.09 10.60 -21.57
C LYS A 40 5.87 11.76 -20.59
N HIS A 41 4.66 11.88 -20.04
CA HIS A 41 4.33 12.93 -19.08
C HIS A 41 4.97 12.73 -17.71
N LEU A 42 5.57 11.56 -17.43
CA LEU A 42 6.25 11.23 -16.18
C LEU A 42 7.78 11.19 -16.33
N GLU A 43 8.32 11.28 -17.55
CA GLU A 43 9.77 11.21 -17.81
C GLU A 43 10.54 12.35 -17.11
N ASN A 44 9.92 13.52 -16.98
CA ASN A 44 10.56 14.72 -16.41
C ASN A 44 10.36 14.90 -14.90
N MET A 45 9.73 13.94 -14.20
CA MET A 45 9.39 14.05 -12.76
C MET A 45 10.60 14.25 -11.84
N LEU A 46 11.79 13.90 -12.31
CA LEU A 46 13.06 14.05 -11.59
C LEU A 46 13.64 15.47 -11.73
N GLU A 47 13.27 16.17 -12.79
CA GLU A 47 13.80 17.48 -13.16
C GLU A 47 12.89 18.62 -12.70
N GLU A 48 11.61 18.32 -12.43
CA GLU A 48 10.60 19.28 -11.98
C GLU A 48 11.10 20.11 -10.79
N LYS A 49 11.03 21.44 -10.97
CA LYS A 49 11.37 22.43 -9.94
C LYS A 49 10.18 22.71 -9.01
N GLU A 50 8.96 22.51 -9.50
CA GLU A 50 7.73 22.70 -8.74
C GLU A 50 7.28 21.40 -8.06
N LYS A 51 6.33 21.50 -7.12
CA LYS A 51 5.76 20.31 -6.48
C LYS A 51 4.94 19.52 -7.51
N PRO A 52 5.26 18.24 -7.75
CA PRO A 52 4.54 17.43 -8.73
C PRO A 52 3.11 17.17 -8.28
N ASN A 53 2.24 16.84 -9.24
CA ASN A 53 0.94 16.27 -8.89
C ASN A 53 1.12 14.97 -8.10
N PHE A 54 0.42 14.84 -6.97
CA PHE A 54 0.55 13.68 -6.08
C PHE A 54 0.25 12.34 -6.78
N ALA A 55 -0.77 12.29 -7.64
CA ALA A 55 -1.10 11.07 -8.38
C ALA A 55 -0.01 10.71 -9.40
N HIS A 56 0.57 11.71 -10.09
CA HIS A 56 1.69 11.49 -11.01
C HIS A 56 2.94 11.01 -10.26
N MET A 57 3.18 11.50 -9.04
CA MET A 57 4.27 11.02 -8.19
C MET A 57 4.12 9.53 -7.86
N VAL A 58 2.93 9.11 -7.43
CA VAL A 58 2.65 7.69 -7.13
C VAL A 58 2.76 6.84 -8.40
N GLN A 59 2.21 7.32 -9.53
CA GLN A 59 2.31 6.65 -10.82
C GLN A 59 3.76 6.51 -11.29
N TYR A 60 4.62 7.50 -11.07
CA TYR A 60 6.04 7.42 -11.41
C TYR A 60 6.71 6.23 -10.72
N TYR A 61 6.54 6.07 -9.41
CA TYR A 61 7.11 4.94 -8.67
C TYR A 61 6.55 3.59 -9.14
N TYR A 62 5.24 3.55 -9.42
CA TYR A 62 4.59 2.37 -10.00
C TYR A 62 5.21 1.99 -11.36
N HIS A 63 5.33 2.95 -12.28
CA HIS A 63 5.88 2.70 -13.61
C HIS A 63 7.36 2.36 -13.57
N ALA A 64 8.15 2.96 -12.68
CA ALA A 64 9.56 2.63 -12.48
C ALA A 64 9.72 1.16 -12.03
N ALA A 65 8.93 0.71 -11.06
CA ALA A 65 8.92 -0.68 -10.62
C ALA A 65 8.43 -1.65 -11.72
N ALA A 66 7.35 -1.29 -12.42
CA ALA A 66 6.80 -2.09 -13.50
C ALA A 66 7.80 -2.33 -14.66
N CYS A 67 8.59 -1.31 -15.03
CA CYS A 67 9.64 -1.44 -16.04
C CYS A 67 10.73 -2.45 -15.62
N LEU A 68 11.08 -2.49 -14.34
CA LEU A 68 12.12 -3.40 -13.83
C LEU A 68 11.66 -4.85 -13.74
N MET A 69 10.39 -5.05 -13.35
CA MET A 69 9.87 -6.39 -13.03
C MET A 69 9.24 -7.13 -14.21
N GLU A 70 8.80 -6.43 -15.26
CA GLU A 70 8.10 -7.04 -16.40
C GLU A 70 8.84 -8.25 -16.99
N PRO A 71 10.17 -8.24 -17.21
CA PRO A 71 10.88 -9.41 -17.72
C PRO A 71 10.76 -10.63 -16.80
N ASN A 72 10.73 -10.43 -15.49
CA ASN A 72 10.59 -11.50 -14.51
C ASN A 72 9.15 -12.05 -14.47
N LEU A 73 8.14 -11.18 -14.56
CA LEU A 73 6.73 -11.61 -14.68
C LEU A 73 6.48 -12.46 -15.93
N VAL A 74 7.10 -12.11 -17.06
CA VAL A 74 7.01 -12.91 -18.30
C VAL A 74 7.65 -14.29 -18.10
N LYS A 75 8.82 -14.37 -17.44
CA LYS A 75 9.47 -15.64 -17.10
C LYS A 75 8.63 -16.50 -16.14
N GLU A 76 7.91 -15.88 -15.21
CA GLU A 76 6.98 -16.61 -14.33
C GLU A 76 5.81 -17.21 -15.11
N LEU A 77 5.20 -16.43 -16.00
CA LEU A 77 4.14 -16.92 -16.90
C LEU A 77 4.65 -17.99 -17.86
N GLU A 78 5.92 -17.96 -18.25
CA GLU A 78 6.54 -19.01 -19.05
C GLU A 78 6.56 -20.35 -18.30
N LYS A 79 6.92 -20.34 -17.01
CA LYS A 79 6.87 -21.53 -16.16
C LYS A 79 5.44 -22.03 -15.97
N LYS A 80 4.48 -21.11 -15.81
CA LYS A 80 3.07 -21.45 -15.54
C LYS A 80 2.32 -21.91 -16.80
N TYR A 81 2.61 -21.32 -17.95
CA TYR A 81 1.96 -21.57 -19.24
C TYR A 81 2.99 -21.89 -20.34
N PRO A 82 3.71 -23.02 -20.24
CA PRO A 82 4.81 -23.35 -21.14
C PRO A 82 4.37 -23.56 -22.59
N ARG A 83 3.09 -23.91 -22.80
CA ARG A 83 2.49 -24.12 -24.14
C ARG A 83 1.89 -22.85 -24.76
N ALA A 84 1.75 -21.78 -24.00
CA ALA A 84 1.21 -20.52 -24.51
C ALA A 84 2.27 -19.78 -25.34
N ASP A 85 1.84 -19.04 -26.36
CA ASP A 85 2.71 -18.20 -27.18
C ASP A 85 3.36 -17.09 -26.33
N ASN A 86 4.63 -16.77 -26.61
CA ASN A 86 5.36 -15.74 -25.87
C ASN A 86 4.70 -14.36 -26.03
N LYS A 87 4.17 -14.07 -27.23
CA LYS A 87 3.41 -12.83 -27.49
C LYS A 87 2.17 -12.73 -26.61
N TRP A 88 1.51 -13.86 -26.34
CA TRP A 88 0.36 -13.91 -25.44
C TRP A 88 0.77 -13.64 -23.99
N ARG A 89 1.86 -14.24 -23.51
CA ARG A 89 2.37 -14.02 -22.14
C ARG A 89 2.70 -12.55 -21.91
N GLN A 90 3.44 -11.93 -22.84
CA GLN A 90 3.77 -10.50 -22.79
C GLN A 90 2.50 -9.63 -22.82
N GLY A 91 1.55 -9.94 -23.70
CA GLY A 91 0.27 -9.24 -23.77
C GLY A 91 -0.53 -9.33 -22.47
N ARG A 92 -0.51 -10.49 -21.80
CA ARG A 92 -1.18 -10.72 -20.53
C ARG A 92 -0.53 -9.93 -19.38
N VAL A 93 0.81 -9.95 -19.27
CA VAL A 93 1.51 -9.12 -18.27
C VAL A 93 1.16 -7.66 -18.43
N ALA A 94 1.27 -7.14 -19.65
CA ALA A 94 0.98 -5.74 -19.95
C ALA A 94 -0.47 -5.37 -19.64
N ALA A 95 -1.43 -6.25 -19.93
CA ALA A 95 -2.83 -6.03 -19.61
C ALA A 95 -3.07 -5.95 -18.09
N ILE A 96 -2.48 -6.87 -17.32
CA ILE A 96 -2.60 -6.89 -15.86
C ILE A 96 -1.92 -5.67 -15.25
N LEU A 97 -0.71 -5.31 -15.68
CA LEU A 97 -0.03 -4.09 -15.20
C LEU A 97 -0.81 -2.82 -15.56
N LYS A 98 -1.42 -2.76 -16.75
CA LYS A 98 -2.27 -1.62 -17.11
C LYS A 98 -3.53 -1.55 -16.23
N PHE A 99 -4.10 -2.70 -15.88
CA PHE A 99 -5.24 -2.78 -14.99
C PHE A 99 -4.90 -2.36 -13.56
N ILE A 100 -3.74 -2.79 -13.03
CA ILE A 100 -3.27 -2.40 -11.70
C ILE A 100 -3.04 -0.89 -11.60
N GLY A 101 -2.47 -0.27 -12.63
CA GLY A 101 -2.15 1.17 -12.63
C GLY A 101 -3.34 2.11 -12.79
N ALA A 102 -4.53 1.60 -13.11
CA ALA A 102 -5.74 2.42 -13.32
C ALA A 102 -6.60 2.50 -12.05
N VAL A 103 -7.17 3.68 -11.77
CA VAL A 103 -8.18 3.84 -10.70
C VAL A 103 -9.50 3.24 -11.19
N SER A 104 -10.06 2.31 -10.41
CA SER A 104 -11.27 1.57 -10.82
C SER A 104 -12.55 2.41 -10.75
N CYS A 105 -12.68 3.29 -9.74
CA CYS A 105 -13.85 4.12 -9.54
C CYS A 105 -13.48 5.39 -8.75
N CYS A 106 -14.07 6.53 -9.12
CA CYS A 106 -14.02 7.75 -8.32
C CYS A 106 -15.46 8.23 -8.12
N ILE A 107 -15.82 8.52 -6.87
CA ILE A 107 -17.13 9.07 -6.50
C ILE A 107 -16.89 10.49 -6.01
N GLU A 108 -17.59 11.45 -6.62
CA GLU A 108 -17.70 12.82 -6.14
C GLU A 108 -19.11 12.99 -5.55
N VAL A 109 -19.19 13.43 -4.31
CA VAL A 109 -20.45 13.69 -3.61
C VAL A 109 -20.44 15.14 -3.15
N THR A 110 -21.44 15.90 -3.58
CA THR A 110 -21.67 17.26 -3.08
C THR A 110 -22.97 17.27 -2.30
N PHE A 111 -22.93 17.73 -1.05
CA PHE A 111 -24.12 17.82 -0.20
C PHE A 111 -24.12 19.13 0.60
N PRO A 112 -25.30 19.73 0.85
CA PRO A 112 -25.43 20.93 1.66
C PRO A 112 -25.33 20.61 3.16
N LEU A 113 -24.62 21.45 3.90
CA LEU A 113 -24.51 21.42 5.35
C LEU A 113 -25.09 22.71 5.92
N TYR A 114 -26.04 22.57 6.84
CA TYR A 114 -26.67 23.71 7.51
C TYR A 114 -25.83 24.14 8.70
N LYS A 115 -25.37 25.39 8.70
CA LYS A 115 -24.53 25.95 9.74
C LYS A 115 -25.37 26.53 10.88
N THR A 116 -24.74 26.68 12.04
CA THR A 116 -25.36 27.27 13.24
C THR A 116 -25.75 28.75 13.07
N ASP A 117 -25.16 29.44 12.09
CA ASP A 117 -25.48 30.83 11.74
C ASP A 117 -26.70 30.95 10.79
N GLY A 118 -27.33 29.83 10.45
CA GLY A 118 -28.51 29.77 9.59
C GLY A 118 -28.20 29.72 8.08
N THR A 119 -26.93 29.67 7.70
CA THR A 119 -26.51 29.57 6.29
C THR A 119 -26.32 28.12 5.83
N TYR A 120 -26.41 27.88 4.53
CA TYR A 120 -26.06 26.60 3.91
C TYR A 120 -24.69 26.69 3.25
N GLU A 121 -23.85 25.69 3.50
CA GLU A 121 -22.57 25.50 2.83
C GLU A 121 -22.61 24.20 2.02
N LEU A 122 -22.26 24.25 0.75
CA LEU A 122 -22.08 23.04 -0.05
C LEU A 122 -20.69 22.47 0.23
N ILE A 123 -20.64 21.23 0.71
CA ILE A 123 -19.40 20.49 0.90
C ILE A 123 -19.29 19.45 -0.21
N THR A 124 -18.14 19.44 -0.87
CA THR A 124 -17.78 18.43 -1.87
C THR A 124 -16.74 17.48 -1.29
N GLY A 125 -17.06 16.19 -1.31
CA GLY A 125 -16.16 15.11 -0.92
C GLY A 125 -15.86 14.18 -2.10
N TYR A 126 -14.66 13.58 -2.09
CA TYR A 126 -14.20 12.66 -3.12
C TYR A 126 -13.80 11.32 -2.49
N ARG A 127 -14.10 10.20 -3.15
CA ARG A 127 -13.63 8.87 -2.78
C ARG A 127 -13.16 8.10 -4.01
N ALA A 128 -11.87 7.78 -4.07
CA ALA A 128 -11.29 6.96 -5.13
C ALA A 128 -11.07 5.51 -4.65
N HIS A 129 -11.55 4.54 -5.43
CA HIS A 129 -11.29 3.11 -5.24
C HIS A 129 -10.27 2.67 -6.30
N HIS A 130 -9.01 2.48 -5.89
CA HIS A 130 -7.92 2.19 -6.82
C HIS A 130 -7.99 0.77 -7.40
N CYS A 131 -8.13 -0.27 -6.57
CA CYS A 131 -8.19 -1.66 -7.01
C CYS A 131 -9.16 -2.46 -6.12
N ARG A 132 -10.09 -3.23 -6.71
CA ARG A 132 -11.19 -3.93 -6.00
C ARG A 132 -10.94 -5.41 -5.67
N HIS A 133 -9.69 -5.85 -5.59
CA HIS A 133 -9.36 -7.26 -5.36
C HIS A 133 -9.49 -7.72 -3.89
N ARG A 134 -9.67 -6.79 -2.94
CA ARG A 134 -10.02 -7.06 -1.53
C ARG A 134 -10.92 -5.93 -0.98
N LEU A 135 -11.88 -6.26 -0.12
CA LEU A 135 -12.72 -5.33 0.67
C LEU A 135 -12.43 -5.61 2.16
N PRO A 136 -12.29 -4.60 3.06
CA PRO A 136 -13.43 -3.80 3.53
C PRO A 136 -13.10 -2.31 3.82
N GLU A 137 -14.12 -1.53 4.20
CA GLU A 137 -14.04 -0.10 4.53
C GLU A 137 -14.09 0.16 6.05
N LEU A 138 -13.38 1.19 6.53
CA LEU A 138 -13.69 1.89 7.79
C LEU A 138 -13.24 3.36 7.75
N MET A 139 -14.15 4.25 8.15
CA MET A 139 -13.86 5.59 8.69
C MET A 139 -14.83 5.80 9.85
N LEU A 140 -14.34 6.29 11.00
CA LEU A 140 -15.06 7.13 12.00
C LEU A 140 -14.22 7.25 13.31
N TYR A 141 -13.10 7.98 13.28
CA TYR A 141 -12.36 8.36 14.51
C TYR A 141 -11.63 9.72 14.45
N MET A 142 -11.60 10.40 13.29
CA MET A 142 -10.86 11.67 13.14
C MET A 142 -11.61 12.92 13.64
N GLU A 143 -12.80 12.80 14.21
CA GLU A 143 -13.62 13.97 14.56
C GLU A 143 -13.27 14.64 15.90
N GLU A 144 -12.61 13.96 16.85
CA GLU A 144 -12.73 14.43 18.25
C GLU A 144 -11.55 15.23 18.83
N LYS A 145 -10.27 15.06 18.43
CA LYS A 145 -9.15 15.60 19.24
C LYS A 145 -8.17 16.60 18.63
N LYS A 146 -8.16 16.82 17.31
CA LYS A 146 -7.52 17.93 16.54
C LYS A 146 -6.17 18.57 16.99
N THR A 147 -5.41 18.09 17.99
CA THR A 147 -4.11 18.67 18.40
C THR A 147 -3.26 17.74 19.30
N ILE A 148 -1.93 17.88 19.22
CA ILE A 148 -0.91 17.16 20.01
C ILE A 148 -0.07 18.13 20.88
N LYS A 149 -0.44 19.43 20.96
CA LYS A 149 0.32 20.42 21.75
C LYS A 149 0.32 20.08 23.26
N GLY A 150 1.50 20.11 23.90
CA GLY A 150 1.67 19.94 25.35
C GLY A 150 2.24 18.59 25.82
N PHE A 151 2.86 17.78 24.95
CA PHE A 151 3.42 16.49 25.34
C PHE A 151 4.67 16.64 26.25
N PRO A 152 4.68 16.11 27.49
CA PRO A 152 5.71 16.38 28.49
C PRO A 152 7.11 15.83 28.14
N ASN A 153 7.19 14.83 27.25
CA ASN A 153 8.46 14.26 26.79
C ASN A 153 8.92 14.83 25.43
N ALA A 154 8.28 15.90 24.93
CA ALA A 154 8.71 16.62 23.75
C ALA A 154 9.05 18.07 24.09
N THR A 155 10.07 18.60 23.44
CA THR A 155 10.44 20.01 23.53
C THR A 155 9.85 20.76 22.36
N GLU A 156 9.11 21.83 22.64
CA GLU A 156 8.63 22.75 21.61
C GLU A 156 9.83 23.52 21.05
N LYS A 157 9.96 23.54 19.72
CA LYS A 157 11.02 24.26 19.02
C LYS A 157 10.42 25.09 17.91
N GLU A 158 10.79 26.36 17.87
CA GLU A 158 10.43 27.27 16.77
C GLU A 158 11.45 27.10 15.62
N GLY A 159 10.96 26.84 14.40
CA GLY A 159 11.80 26.74 13.20
C GLY A 159 11.56 25.50 12.33
N GLY A 160 12.37 25.35 11.28
CA GLY A 160 12.25 24.27 10.30
C GLY A 160 12.85 22.95 10.79
N LEU A 161 12.00 22.04 11.29
CA LEU A 161 12.37 20.73 11.85
C LEU A 161 13.12 19.79 10.86
N LEU A 162 12.92 19.95 9.55
CA LEU A 162 13.40 19.01 8.53
C LEU A 162 14.92 19.05 8.28
N GLY A 163 15.59 20.17 8.62
CA GLY A 163 17.02 20.38 8.39
C GLY A 163 17.89 20.16 9.64
N GLU A 164 17.28 19.78 10.75
CA GLU A 164 17.95 19.61 12.03
C GLU A 164 18.88 18.40 12.04
N LYS A 165 19.92 18.49 12.86
CA LYS A 165 20.84 17.37 13.06
C LYS A 165 20.17 16.30 13.90
N CYS A 166 19.81 15.18 13.28
CA CYS A 166 19.32 13.98 13.95
C CYS A 166 19.88 12.73 13.26
N ASP A 167 19.82 11.57 13.89
CA ASP A 167 20.16 10.30 13.23
C ASP A 167 18.98 9.76 12.41
N ILE A 168 17.75 9.94 12.92
CA ILE A 168 16.50 9.47 12.32
C ILE A 168 15.55 10.65 12.13
N LEU A 169 15.05 10.85 10.91
CA LEU A 169 14.02 11.84 10.58
C LEU A 169 12.70 11.13 10.23
N MET A 170 11.60 11.55 10.86
CA MET A 170 10.27 10.95 10.67
C MET A 170 9.25 12.01 10.20
N PRO A 171 9.06 12.20 8.89
CA PRO A 171 7.98 13.05 8.38
C PRO A 171 6.61 12.37 8.56
N CYS A 172 5.80 12.87 9.51
CA CYS A 172 4.51 12.27 9.88
C CYS A 172 3.30 13.22 9.73
N ALA A 173 3.47 14.37 9.07
CA ALA A 173 2.44 15.41 8.99
C ALA A 173 1.61 15.35 7.70
N THR A 174 2.21 15.74 6.57
CA THR A 174 1.53 15.87 5.27
C THR A 174 2.42 15.34 4.14
N GLN A 175 1.81 15.18 2.96
CA GLN A 175 2.51 14.78 1.73
C GLN A 175 3.45 15.89 1.20
N MET A 176 4.49 15.48 0.47
CA MET A 176 5.42 16.35 -0.27
C MET A 176 6.07 17.45 0.59
N VAL A 177 6.50 17.08 1.80
CA VAL A 177 7.26 17.96 2.73
C VAL A 177 8.73 18.01 2.39
N LEU A 178 9.30 16.93 1.81
CA LEU A 178 10.67 16.87 1.33
C LEU A 178 10.70 17.00 -0.19
N THR A 179 11.22 18.14 -0.64
CA THR A 179 11.32 18.55 -2.03
C THR A 179 12.78 18.72 -2.43
N LYS A 180 13.02 18.94 -3.74
CA LYS A 180 14.36 19.23 -4.28
C LYS A 180 15.07 20.37 -3.52
N GLU A 181 14.33 21.35 -3.04
CA GLU A 181 14.85 22.57 -2.38
C GLU A 181 15.37 22.34 -0.97
N ASN A 182 14.83 21.35 -0.24
CA ASN A 182 15.16 21.13 1.17
C ASN A 182 15.80 19.76 1.44
N ALA A 183 15.78 18.82 0.50
CA ALA A 183 16.41 17.51 0.64
C ALA A 183 17.92 17.59 0.93
N GLU A 184 18.61 18.59 0.38
CA GLU A 184 20.04 18.82 0.66
C GLU A 184 20.31 19.22 2.11
N LYS A 185 19.34 19.84 2.79
CA LYS A 185 19.46 20.28 4.18
C LYS A 185 19.25 19.14 5.19
N VAL A 186 18.71 18.00 4.76
CA VAL A 186 18.49 16.84 5.63
C VAL A 186 19.82 16.28 6.11
N GLN A 187 20.03 16.19 7.42
CA GLN A 187 21.26 15.66 8.03
C GLN A 187 21.10 14.22 8.55
N ALA A 188 19.89 13.68 8.50
CA ALA A 188 19.56 12.35 8.99
C ALA A 188 20.22 11.24 8.17
N LYS A 189 20.56 10.13 8.85
CA LYS A 189 21.09 8.91 8.23
C LYS A 189 19.96 7.97 7.81
N ILE A 190 18.87 7.99 8.57
CA ILE A 190 17.68 7.18 8.31
C ILE A 190 16.48 8.10 8.21
N LEU A 191 15.61 7.82 7.24
CA LEU A 191 14.35 8.51 7.05
C LEU A 191 13.20 7.50 7.11
N LEU A 192 12.23 7.73 7.99
CA LEU A 192 11.07 6.86 8.19
C LEU A 192 9.79 7.60 7.78
N GLU A 193 9.19 7.19 6.68
CA GLU A 193 8.01 7.88 6.13
C GLU A 193 6.72 7.50 6.87
N GLY A 194 6.39 8.26 7.93
CA GLY A 194 5.13 8.06 8.64
C GLY A 194 3.90 8.61 7.90
N ALA A 195 4.06 9.72 7.17
CA ALA A 195 3.02 10.28 6.31
C ALA A 195 2.93 9.53 4.96
N ASN A 196 1.84 9.73 4.22
CA ASN A 196 1.68 9.22 2.85
C ASN A 196 2.38 10.15 1.85
N GLY A 197 3.37 9.64 1.13
CA GLY A 197 4.16 10.35 0.13
C GLY A 197 4.83 11.66 0.62
N PRO A 198 5.60 11.66 1.73
CA PRO A 198 6.25 12.86 2.22
C PRO A 198 7.45 13.32 1.37
N VAL A 199 8.06 12.41 0.59
CA VAL A 199 9.26 12.67 -0.22
C VAL A 199 8.92 12.63 -1.72
N THR A 200 9.26 13.72 -2.42
CA THR A 200 9.13 13.81 -3.88
C THR A 200 10.20 12.99 -4.62
N PRO A 201 10.00 12.58 -5.89
CA PRO A 201 11.00 11.79 -6.64
C PRO A 201 12.36 12.50 -6.81
N ALA A 202 12.34 13.83 -6.98
CA ALA A 202 13.55 14.64 -7.02
C ALA A 202 14.31 14.64 -5.68
N ALA A 203 13.57 14.73 -4.55
CA ALA A 203 14.16 14.63 -3.21
C ALA A 203 14.71 13.22 -2.93
N ASP A 204 14.00 12.18 -3.34
CA ASP A 204 14.40 10.78 -3.22
C ASP A 204 15.78 10.54 -3.86
N GLN A 205 16.02 11.06 -5.06
CA GLN A 205 17.33 10.97 -5.70
C GLN A 205 18.45 11.67 -4.92
N ILE A 206 18.18 12.87 -4.39
CA ILE A 206 19.17 13.63 -3.60
C ILE A 206 19.52 12.86 -2.33
N LEU A 207 18.51 12.36 -1.62
CA LEU A 207 18.68 11.62 -0.37
C LEU A 207 19.42 10.30 -0.59
N ARG A 208 19.13 9.57 -1.67
CA ARG A 208 19.89 8.35 -2.04
C ARG A 208 21.34 8.65 -2.39
N LYS A 209 21.63 9.73 -3.13
CA LYS A 209 23.00 10.16 -3.42
C LYS A 209 23.77 10.52 -2.15
N LYS A 210 23.07 11.03 -1.13
CA LYS A 210 23.61 11.30 0.21
C LYS A 210 23.72 10.06 1.11
N ASN A 211 23.41 8.87 0.57
CA ASN A 211 23.41 7.60 1.28
C ASN A 211 22.49 7.57 2.52
N VAL A 212 21.37 8.31 2.45
CA VAL A 212 20.32 8.26 3.47
C VAL A 212 19.46 7.03 3.22
N LEU A 213 19.29 6.18 4.25
CA LEU A 213 18.43 5.01 4.17
C LEU A 213 16.97 5.44 4.34
N MET A 214 16.18 5.35 3.27
CA MET A 214 14.76 5.70 3.30
C MET A 214 13.90 4.45 3.44
N ILE A 215 13.12 4.39 4.53
CA ILE A 215 12.09 3.36 4.73
C ILE A 215 10.76 3.91 4.20
N PRO A 216 10.21 3.34 3.11
CA PRO A 216 9.10 3.93 2.38
C PRO A 216 7.78 3.87 3.17
N ASP A 217 6.92 4.85 2.89
CA ASP A 217 5.59 5.02 3.47
C ASP A 217 4.74 3.75 3.39
N MET A 218 4.72 3.09 2.22
CA MET A 218 4.01 1.84 1.95
C MET A 218 4.31 0.72 2.97
N TYR A 219 5.47 0.78 3.63
CA TYR A 219 5.84 -0.13 4.70
C TYR A 219 5.69 0.55 6.06
N CYS A 220 6.33 1.71 6.25
CA CYS A 220 6.49 2.34 7.55
C CYS A 220 5.16 2.73 8.22
N ASN A 221 4.13 3.10 7.44
CA ASN A 221 2.82 3.51 7.97
C ASN A 221 1.74 2.40 7.87
N ALA A 222 2.09 1.23 7.34
CA ALA A 222 1.16 0.12 7.12
C ALA A 222 0.60 -0.50 8.41
N GLY A 223 1.19 -0.19 9.57
CA GLY A 223 0.72 -0.65 10.87
C GLY A 223 -0.71 -0.21 11.18
N GLY A 224 -1.12 1.01 10.77
CA GLY A 224 -2.48 1.49 10.96
C GLY A 224 -3.50 0.62 10.24
N VAL A 225 -3.27 0.35 8.95
CA VAL A 225 -4.13 -0.52 8.13
C VAL A 225 -4.14 -1.97 8.66
N THR A 226 -3.00 -2.46 9.15
CA THR A 226 -2.87 -3.81 9.72
C THR A 226 -3.73 -3.96 10.97
N VAL A 227 -3.68 -3.00 11.89
CA VAL A 227 -4.48 -3.06 13.12
C VAL A 227 -5.97 -2.83 12.82
N SER A 228 -6.32 -1.97 11.86
CA SER A 228 -7.71 -1.85 11.39
C SER A 228 -8.25 -3.16 10.79
N TYR A 229 -7.39 -3.94 10.13
CA TYR A 229 -7.77 -5.27 9.66
C TYR A 229 -8.02 -6.24 10.82
N PHE A 230 -7.21 -6.21 11.87
CA PHE A 230 -7.46 -7.00 13.08
C PHE A 230 -8.75 -6.58 13.79
N GLU A 231 -9.04 -5.28 13.86
CA GLU A 231 -10.30 -4.78 14.38
C GLU A 231 -11.49 -5.30 13.57
N PHE A 232 -11.40 -5.27 12.24
CA PHE A 232 -12.43 -5.84 11.37
C PHE A 232 -12.65 -7.33 11.64
N LEU A 233 -11.58 -8.12 11.74
CA LEU A 233 -11.67 -9.55 12.06
C LEU A 233 -12.28 -9.80 13.45
N LYS A 234 -11.94 -8.99 14.45
CA LYS A 234 -12.55 -9.05 15.78
C LYS A 234 -14.07 -8.81 15.69
N ASN A 235 -14.47 -7.77 14.96
CA ASN A 235 -15.87 -7.39 14.80
C ASN A 235 -16.68 -8.49 14.10
N LEU A 236 -16.08 -9.18 13.12
CA LEU A 236 -16.70 -10.36 12.48
C LEU A 236 -16.85 -11.55 13.42
N ASN A 237 -15.86 -11.80 14.28
CA ASN A 237 -15.87 -12.96 15.17
C ASN A 237 -16.71 -12.73 16.45
N HIS A 238 -17.11 -11.48 16.73
CA HIS A 238 -17.86 -11.09 17.93
C HIS A 238 -17.25 -11.55 19.27
N VAL A 239 -15.94 -11.81 19.29
CA VAL A 239 -15.20 -12.31 20.45
C VAL A 239 -13.86 -11.57 20.56
N SER A 240 -13.53 -11.06 21.75
CA SER A 240 -12.21 -10.50 22.03
C SER A 240 -11.13 -11.57 21.88
N TYR A 241 -10.02 -11.22 21.24
CA TYR A 241 -8.88 -12.12 21.12
C TYR A 241 -8.39 -12.59 22.50
N GLY A 242 -7.98 -13.86 22.58
CA GLY A 242 -7.52 -14.48 23.83
C GLY A 242 -8.63 -14.89 24.82
N LYS A 243 -9.86 -14.37 24.69
CA LYS A 243 -10.94 -14.62 25.66
C LYS A 243 -11.26 -16.11 25.88
N MET A 244 -11.13 -16.92 24.83
CA MET A 244 -11.44 -18.36 24.87
C MET A 244 -10.23 -19.24 25.20
N THR A 245 -9.00 -18.76 24.99
CA THR A 245 -7.80 -19.61 25.04
C THR A 245 -6.79 -19.20 26.11
N ALA A 246 -6.76 -17.94 26.53
CA ALA A 246 -5.71 -17.41 27.41
C ALA A 246 -5.55 -18.18 28.73
N LYS A 247 -6.66 -18.53 29.40
CA LYS A 247 -6.59 -19.32 30.64
C LYS A 247 -6.00 -20.72 30.39
N ARG A 248 -6.37 -21.35 29.27
CA ARG A 248 -5.88 -22.67 28.89
C ARG A 248 -4.38 -22.62 28.57
N GLU A 249 -3.95 -21.63 27.80
CA GLU A 249 -2.54 -21.44 27.42
C GLU A 249 -1.66 -21.16 28.65
N SER A 250 -2.11 -20.27 29.55
CA SER A 250 -1.43 -19.97 30.81
C SER A 250 -1.30 -21.21 31.70
N SER A 251 -2.36 -22.01 31.81
CA SER A 251 -2.31 -23.31 32.50
C SER A 251 -1.33 -24.28 31.85
N VAL A 252 -1.32 -24.39 30.53
CA VAL A 252 -0.37 -25.28 29.82
C VAL A 252 1.07 -24.89 30.11
N ILE A 253 1.42 -23.60 30.07
CA ILE A 253 2.79 -23.12 30.38
C ILE A 253 3.18 -23.47 31.83
N ARG A 254 2.25 -23.28 32.77
CA ARG A 254 2.48 -23.59 34.19
C ARG A 254 2.70 -25.09 34.41
N GLU A 255 1.82 -25.94 33.89
CA GLU A 255 1.92 -27.41 34.04
C GLU A 255 3.18 -27.95 33.35
N MET A 256 3.61 -27.34 32.25
CA MET A 256 4.86 -27.69 31.57
C MET A 256 6.09 -27.38 32.43
N LEU A 257 6.14 -26.20 33.06
CA LEU A 257 7.23 -25.85 33.98
C LEU A 257 7.26 -26.76 35.22
N GLU A 258 6.09 -27.10 35.75
CA GLU A 258 5.96 -28.02 36.88
C GLU A 258 6.48 -29.42 36.52
N SER A 259 6.08 -29.97 35.36
CA SER A 259 6.53 -31.27 34.88
C SER A 259 8.05 -31.34 34.67
N ILE A 260 8.65 -30.27 34.13
CA ILE A 260 10.11 -30.17 33.98
C ILE A 260 10.78 -30.08 35.36
N SER A 261 10.25 -29.29 36.28
CA SER A 261 10.78 -29.14 37.65
C SER A 261 10.75 -30.47 38.41
N GLN A 262 9.67 -31.24 38.28
CA GLN A 262 9.54 -32.58 38.88
C GLN A 262 10.54 -33.58 38.27
N SER A 263 10.70 -33.55 36.94
CA SER A 263 11.62 -34.45 36.23
C SER A 263 13.08 -34.19 36.61
N LEU A 264 13.46 -32.93 36.77
CA LEU A 264 14.81 -32.52 37.14
C LEU A 264 15.04 -32.47 38.66
N LYS A 265 13.99 -32.65 39.47
CA LYS A 265 13.99 -32.49 40.94
C LYS A 265 14.59 -31.14 41.37
N GLN A 266 14.36 -30.10 40.58
CA GLN A 266 14.87 -28.75 40.82
C GLN A 266 13.75 -27.74 40.55
N THR A 267 13.64 -26.72 41.38
CA THR A 267 12.73 -25.60 41.15
C THR A 267 13.22 -24.77 39.97
N ILE A 268 12.39 -24.67 38.92
CA ILE A 268 12.66 -23.83 37.75
C ILE A 268 11.67 -22.68 37.76
N GLU A 269 12.21 -21.48 37.95
CA GLU A 269 11.41 -20.26 37.85
C GLU A 269 11.32 -19.79 36.39
N PRO A 270 10.14 -19.32 35.96
CA PRO A 270 10.00 -18.73 34.63
C PRO A 270 10.87 -17.48 34.51
N THR A 271 11.47 -17.30 33.33
CA THR A 271 12.11 -16.01 33.01
C THR A 271 11.06 -14.92 32.87
N LYS A 272 11.43 -13.65 33.08
CA LYS A 272 10.51 -12.50 32.90
C LYS A 272 9.78 -12.51 31.55
N LYS A 273 10.43 -12.96 30.48
CA LYS A 273 9.80 -13.09 29.16
C LYS A 273 8.71 -14.15 29.14
N LEU A 274 8.95 -15.29 29.79
CA LEU A 274 7.97 -16.37 29.89
C LEU A 274 6.81 -16.01 30.83
N GLU A 275 7.07 -15.25 31.90
CA GLU A 275 6.02 -14.67 32.73
C GLU A 275 5.13 -13.74 31.92
N ILE A 276 5.72 -12.81 31.16
CA ILE A 276 4.97 -11.92 30.27
C ILE A 276 4.14 -12.72 29.28
N LEU A 277 4.64 -13.81 28.68
CA LEU A 277 3.87 -14.64 27.75
C LEU A 277 2.75 -15.43 28.43
N ARG A 278 3.03 -16.02 29.60
CA ARG A 278 2.04 -16.75 30.43
C ARG A 278 0.89 -15.84 30.85
N ASP A 279 1.22 -14.58 31.14
CA ASP A 279 0.30 -13.58 31.66
C ASP A 279 -0.21 -12.62 30.56
N CYS A 280 0.31 -12.72 29.33
CA CYS A 280 -0.10 -11.94 28.15
C CYS A 280 -1.44 -12.45 27.61
N ASN A 281 -2.50 -12.10 28.30
CA ASN A 281 -3.87 -12.41 27.95
C ASN A 281 -4.65 -11.17 27.48
N SER A 282 -3.97 -10.02 27.33
CA SER A 282 -4.60 -8.80 26.85
C SER A 282 -4.71 -8.82 25.33
N GLU A 283 -5.84 -8.30 24.82
CA GLU A 283 -6.07 -8.11 23.40
C GLU A 283 -4.95 -7.26 22.75
N ALA A 284 -4.44 -6.26 23.49
CA ALA A 284 -3.34 -5.41 23.05
C ALA A 284 -2.06 -6.21 22.76
N ALA A 285 -1.67 -7.13 23.65
CA ALA A 285 -0.48 -7.97 23.43
C ALA A 285 -0.61 -8.89 22.21
N ILE A 286 -1.83 -9.40 21.94
CA ILE A 286 -2.11 -10.22 20.76
C ILE A 286 -2.02 -9.37 19.49
N VAL A 287 -2.56 -8.15 19.53
CA VAL A 287 -2.48 -7.20 18.42
C VAL A 287 -1.03 -6.80 18.16
N ASP A 288 -0.24 -6.51 19.19
CA ASP A 288 1.17 -6.10 19.07
C ASP A 288 2.03 -7.22 18.45
N SER A 289 1.88 -8.46 18.93
CA SER A 289 2.60 -9.61 18.38
C SER A 289 2.18 -9.95 16.95
N GLY A 290 0.87 -9.83 16.65
CA GLY A 290 0.35 -9.96 15.29
C GLY A 290 0.90 -8.89 14.35
N LEU A 291 0.92 -7.63 14.80
CA LEU A 291 1.46 -6.50 14.05
C LEU A 291 2.97 -6.70 13.80
N GLN A 292 3.73 -7.07 14.82
CA GLN A 292 5.16 -7.36 14.70
C GLN A 292 5.41 -8.44 13.64
N THR A 293 4.66 -9.54 13.68
CA THR A 293 4.79 -10.63 12.70
C THR A 293 4.55 -10.16 11.27
N VAL A 294 3.50 -9.35 11.06
CA VAL A 294 3.18 -8.80 9.73
C VAL A 294 4.27 -7.85 9.25
N MET A 295 4.76 -6.96 10.12
CA MET A 295 5.80 -5.98 9.79
C MET A 295 7.15 -6.65 9.53
N GLU A 296 7.52 -7.68 10.28
CA GLU A 296 8.75 -8.46 10.05
C GLU A 296 8.69 -9.21 8.73
N ALA A 297 7.59 -9.91 8.45
CA ALA A 297 7.41 -10.64 7.19
C ALA A 297 7.43 -9.70 5.97
N ALA A 298 6.77 -8.54 6.07
CA ALA A 298 6.79 -7.55 5.00
C ALA A 298 8.18 -6.93 4.82
N GLY A 299 8.88 -6.59 5.91
CA GLY A 299 10.24 -6.05 5.85
C GLY A 299 11.23 -7.03 5.25
N GLN A 300 11.14 -8.30 5.63
CA GLN A 300 11.96 -9.37 5.06
C GLN A 300 11.70 -9.55 3.56
N GLY A 301 10.42 -9.56 3.12
CA GLY A 301 10.08 -9.66 1.70
C GLY A 301 10.58 -8.47 0.86
N ILE A 302 10.53 -7.24 1.41
CA ILE A 302 11.10 -6.06 0.75
C ILE A 302 12.63 -6.18 0.64
N LYS A 303 13.30 -6.66 1.69
CA LYS A 303 14.75 -6.86 1.71
C LYS A 303 15.19 -7.92 0.69
N GLU A 304 14.48 -9.04 0.62
CA GLU A 304 14.71 -10.09 -0.37
C GLU A 304 14.55 -9.55 -1.80
N THR A 305 13.47 -8.81 -2.06
CA THR A 305 13.22 -8.15 -3.35
C THR A 305 14.34 -7.15 -3.68
N CYS A 306 14.80 -6.38 -2.70
CA CYS A 306 15.87 -5.42 -2.90
C CYS A 306 17.19 -6.10 -3.31
N ASN A 307 17.51 -7.24 -2.69
CA ASN A 307 18.68 -8.05 -3.03
C ASN A 307 18.55 -8.70 -4.41
N GLU A 308 17.37 -9.26 -4.73
CA GLU A 308 17.10 -9.92 -6.01
C GLU A 308 17.30 -8.96 -7.20
N TYR A 309 16.82 -7.73 -7.07
CA TYR A 309 16.90 -6.71 -8.12
C TYR A 309 18.16 -5.81 -8.00
N SER A 310 19.08 -6.10 -7.06
CA SER A 310 20.31 -5.33 -6.83
C SER A 310 20.06 -3.82 -6.64
N LEU A 311 19.01 -3.46 -5.89
CA LEU A 311 18.53 -2.09 -5.71
C LEU A 311 19.26 -1.31 -4.59
N CYS A 312 20.15 -1.97 -3.85
CA CYS A 312 20.91 -1.40 -2.74
C CYS A 312 20.03 -0.71 -1.67
N ASN A 313 20.01 0.63 -1.66
CA ASN A 313 19.24 1.43 -0.68
C ASN A 313 17.89 1.92 -1.23
N ASP A 314 17.52 1.57 -2.46
CA ASP A 314 16.23 1.92 -3.05
C ASP A 314 15.11 0.96 -2.58
N LEU A 315 14.77 1.08 -1.30
CA LEU A 315 13.73 0.28 -0.67
C LEU A 315 12.33 0.64 -1.17
N ARG A 316 12.11 1.86 -1.69
CA ARG A 316 10.81 2.27 -2.25
C ARG A 316 10.50 1.51 -3.53
N THR A 317 11.47 1.40 -4.44
CA THR A 317 11.31 0.61 -5.66
C THR A 317 11.13 -0.87 -5.30
N ALA A 318 11.91 -1.40 -4.35
CA ALA A 318 11.75 -2.77 -3.87
C ALA A 318 10.34 -3.04 -3.28
N ALA A 319 9.80 -2.11 -2.47
CA ALA A 319 8.45 -2.22 -1.92
C ALA A 319 7.38 -2.19 -3.01
N ASN A 320 7.53 -1.36 -4.04
CA ASN A 320 6.62 -1.35 -5.18
C ASN A 320 6.66 -2.67 -5.95
N ILE A 321 7.84 -3.21 -6.25
CA ILE A 321 7.99 -4.52 -6.92
C ILE A 321 7.31 -5.62 -6.10
N PHE A 322 7.59 -5.67 -4.79
CA PHE A 322 7.01 -6.66 -3.88
C PHE A 322 5.47 -6.58 -3.86
N SER A 323 4.91 -5.37 -3.80
CA SER A 323 3.46 -5.16 -3.82
C SER A 323 2.83 -5.52 -5.17
N ILE A 324 3.44 -5.10 -6.28
CA ILE A 324 2.93 -5.42 -7.63
C ILE A 324 2.93 -6.93 -7.85
N ASN A 325 3.97 -7.65 -7.45
CA ASN A 325 4.03 -9.12 -7.55
C ASN A 325 2.88 -9.81 -6.82
N LYS A 326 2.55 -9.36 -5.60
CA LYS A 326 1.42 -9.89 -4.83
C LYS A 326 0.08 -9.63 -5.51
N ILE A 327 -0.14 -8.40 -5.99
CA ILE A 327 -1.39 -8.03 -6.68
C ILE A 327 -1.52 -8.80 -8.00
N PHE A 328 -0.43 -8.86 -8.77
CA PHE A 328 -0.34 -9.61 -10.02
C PHE A 328 -0.70 -11.08 -9.82
N SER A 329 -0.08 -11.74 -8.82
CA SER A 329 -0.36 -13.15 -8.50
C SER A 329 -1.83 -13.38 -8.12
N GLY A 330 -2.42 -12.45 -7.36
CA GLY A 330 -3.84 -12.51 -7.00
C GLY A 330 -4.77 -12.37 -8.20
N LEU A 331 -4.53 -11.36 -9.05
CA LEU A 331 -5.31 -11.16 -10.28
C LEU A 331 -5.17 -12.33 -11.24
N GLU A 332 -3.96 -12.84 -11.39
CA GLU A 332 -3.69 -13.97 -12.28
C GLU A 332 -4.32 -15.28 -11.78
N SER A 333 -4.37 -15.50 -10.46
CA SER A 333 -5.07 -16.65 -9.89
C SER A 333 -6.60 -16.52 -9.98
N SER A 334 -7.13 -15.30 -10.04
CA SER A 334 -8.58 -15.04 -10.07
C SER A 334 -9.26 -15.30 -11.41
N GLY A 335 -8.48 -15.52 -12.48
CA GLY A 335 -9.03 -15.74 -13.82
C GLY A 335 -9.64 -14.50 -14.47
N ILE A 336 -9.55 -13.31 -13.87
CA ILE A 336 -10.05 -12.03 -14.44
C ILE A 336 -9.42 -11.71 -15.81
N SER A 337 -8.28 -12.31 -16.12
CA SER A 337 -7.59 -12.19 -17.40
C SER A 337 -7.81 -13.37 -18.36
N GLN A 338 -8.61 -14.40 -18.01
CA GLN A 338 -8.88 -15.57 -18.88
C GLN A 338 -9.89 -15.29 -19.99
#